data_AF-A0A3C1SER6-F1
#
_entry.id   AF-A0A3C1SER6-F1
#
_cell.length_a   1.000
_cell.length_b   1.000
_cell.length_c   1.000
_cell.angle_alpha   90.00
_cell.angle_beta   90.00
_cell.angle_gamma   90.00
#
_symmetry.space_group_name_H-M   'P 1'
#
loop_
_entity.id
_entity.type
_entity.pdbx_description
1 polymer ?
#
loop_
_entity_poly.entity_id
_entity_poly.type
_entity_poly.pdbx_seq_one_letter_code
_entity_poly.pdbx_strand_id
1 'polypeptide(L)'
;MNEYYDFLDRQINDVLGTDLEFNILLGAEPYKLEPNVLQGFFNRYALIKEFQEITLSLFNASLNGEADPEIASLILNELPEHQGWNYHKDLNLKDTPVFFRTDEVIPGKICEIQCPASLWGICDQLYHFYKHFGFEITSFNKSLSESFSDALTQYMGTPPLIHHLTDHSSIPHDVRFFIQQTRKHGLKYFTYDKGVTPYNCNFIRAHIFMGLWTDNYASERLEQYNAGNINYDLPPAILFDEKMLYMLP
;
A
#
# COMPACT_ATOMS: atom_id res chain seq x y z
N MET A 1 -7.73 13.17 28.57
CA MET A 1 -7.24 11.83 28.14
C MET A 1 -8.40 10.94 27.75
N ASN A 2 -9.42 10.72 28.61
CA ASN A 2 -10.62 9.97 28.20
C ASN A 2 -11.30 10.57 26.95
N GLU A 3 -11.47 11.90 26.90
CA GLU A 3 -12.07 12.58 25.74
C GLU A 3 -11.31 12.37 24.41
N TYR A 4 -10.00 12.05 24.47
CA TYR A 4 -9.18 11.82 23.27
C TYR A 4 -9.46 10.45 22.68
N TYR A 5 -9.46 9.41 23.52
CA TYR A 5 -9.82 8.05 23.10
C TYR A 5 -11.31 8.00 22.71
N ASP A 6 -12.21 8.65 23.47
CA ASP A 6 -13.63 8.75 23.13
C ASP A 6 -13.87 9.42 21.76
N PHE A 7 -12.99 10.35 21.34
CA PHE A 7 -13.07 10.95 20.01
C PHE A 7 -12.65 9.96 18.93
N LEU A 8 -11.52 9.27 19.12
CA LEU A 8 -10.99 8.30 18.16
C LEU A 8 -11.94 7.11 17.98
N ASP A 9 -12.49 6.60 19.08
CA ASP A 9 -13.50 5.53 19.07
C ASP A 9 -14.72 5.96 18.26
N ARG A 10 -15.29 7.13 18.56
CA ARG A 10 -16.43 7.66 17.79
C ARG A 10 -16.09 7.83 16.31
N GLN A 11 -14.89 8.31 15.99
CA GLN A 11 -14.52 8.54 14.60
C GLN A 11 -14.58 7.25 13.76
N ILE A 12 -14.04 6.14 14.26
CA ILE A 12 -14.09 4.86 13.54
C ILE A 12 -15.48 4.21 13.63
N ASN A 13 -16.12 4.26 14.79
CA ASN A 13 -17.40 3.62 15.05
C ASN A 13 -18.55 4.25 14.27
N ASP A 14 -18.60 5.58 14.18
CA ASP A 14 -19.61 6.30 13.40
C ASP A 14 -19.47 6.01 11.90
N VAL A 15 -18.23 5.83 11.41
CA VAL A 15 -17.94 5.58 9.99
C VAL A 15 -18.24 4.14 9.59
N LEU A 16 -17.95 3.18 10.47
CA LEU A 16 -18.08 1.75 10.17
C LEU A 16 -19.37 1.12 10.72
N GLY A 17 -20.11 1.81 11.58
CA GLY A 17 -21.29 1.26 12.26
C GLY A 17 -20.91 0.10 13.19
N THR A 18 -19.85 0.26 13.97
CA THR A 18 -19.28 -0.78 14.83
C THR A 18 -19.04 -0.24 16.26
N ASP A 19 -18.51 -1.09 17.12
CA ASP A 19 -18.18 -0.79 18.52
C ASP A 19 -16.75 -1.29 18.81
N LEU A 20 -15.79 -0.55 18.28
CA LEU A 20 -14.36 -0.79 18.42
C LEU A 20 -13.75 0.25 19.37
N GLU A 21 -12.75 -0.19 20.14
CA GLU A 21 -11.93 0.67 20.97
C GLU A 21 -10.58 0.92 20.30
N PHE A 22 -10.14 2.17 20.30
CA PHE A 22 -8.84 2.60 19.84
C PHE A 22 -7.78 2.15 20.86
N ASN A 23 -6.97 1.17 20.47
CA ASN A 23 -6.05 0.48 21.37
C ASN A 23 -4.57 0.90 21.19
N ILE A 24 -4.31 1.97 20.43
CA ILE A 24 -2.96 2.48 20.21
C ILE A 24 -2.65 3.58 21.23
N LEU A 25 -1.43 3.56 21.77
CA LEU A 25 -0.97 4.58 22.70
C LEU A 25 -0.72 5.89 21.98
N LEU A 26 -1.47 6.93 22.35
CA LEU A 26 -1.17 8.29 21.93
C LEU A 26 0.09 8.81 22.63
N GLY A 27 0.94 9.48 21.87
CA GLY A 27 2.04 10.25 22.43
C GLY A 27 1.52 11.34 23.38
N ALA A 28 2.31 11.70 24.39
CA ALA A 28 1.95 12.77 25.32
C ALA A 28 1.88 14.15 24.63
N GLU A 29 2.62 14.31 23.53
CA GLU A 29 2.63 15.50 22.68
C GLU A 29 2.84 15.11 21.21
N PRO A 30 2.44 15.96 20.24
CA PRO A 30 2.74 15.72 18.83
C PRO A 30 4.24 15.65 18.58
N TYR A 31 4.66 14.75 17.69
CA TYR A 31 6.05 14.65 17.26
C TYR A 31 6.43 15.88 16.43
N LYS A 32 7.44 16.63 16.88
CA LYS A 32 7.98 17.79 16.15
C LYS A 32 8.94 17.30 15.07
N LEU A 33 8.55 17.53 13.83
CA LEU A 33 9.36 17.17 12.67
C LEU A 33 10.07 18.40 12.12
N GLU A 34 11.40 18.38 12.14
CA GLU A 34 12.21 19.45 11.56
C GLU A 34 12.00 19.53 10.03
N PRO A 35 11.89 20.73 9.43
CA PRO A 35 11.60 20.89 8.01
C PRO A 35 12.60 20.18 7.08
N ASN A 36 13.88 20.14 7.45
CA ASN A 36 14.91 19.43 6.69
C ASN A 36 14.71 17.90 6.71
N VAL A 37 14.21 17.35 7.82
CA VAL A 37 13.89 15.93 7.93
C VAL A 37 12.67 15.60 7.08
N LEU A 38 11.63 16.44 7.13
CA LEU A 38 10.45 16.33 6.27
C LEU A 38 10.84 16.36 4.78
N GLN A 39 11.65 17.33 4.36
CA GLN A 39 12.16 17.39 2.99
C GLN A 39 12.97 16.15 2.62
N GLY A 40 13.71 15.58 3.58
CA GLY A 40 14.39 14.31 3.42
C GLY A 40 13.45 13.16 3.06
N PHE A 41 12.27 13.07 3.69
CA PHE A 41 11.25 12.06 3.33
C PHE A 41 10.80 12.24 1.87
N PHE A 42 10.48 13.46 1.45
CA PHE A 42 10.04 13.73 0.08
C PHE A 42 11.13 13.42 -0.95
N ASN A 43 12.39 13.80 -0.68
CA ASN A 43 13.49 13.58 -1.61
C ASN A 43 13.82 12.09 -1.78
N ARG A 44 13.60 11.26 -0.75
CA ARG A 44 13.87 9.82 -0.80
C ARG A 44 12.89 9.05 -1.68
N TYR A 45 11.70 9.60 -1.96
CA TYR A 45 10.72 8.93 -2.80
C TYR A 45 11.31 8.54 -4.16
N ALA A 46 11.99 9.47 -4.85
CA ALA A 46 12.60 9.20 -6.14
C ALA A 46 13.68 8.10 -6.07
N LEU A 47 14.51 8.11 -5.02
CA LEU A 47 15.53 7.08 -4.79
C LEU A 47 14.92 5.70 -4.54
N ILE A 48 13.82 5.64 -3.78
CA ILE A 48 13.11 4.38 -3.54
C ILE A 48 12.49 3.84 -4.84
N LYS A 49 11.93 4.71 -5.68
CA LYS A 49 11.40 4.32 -7.00
C LYS A 49 12.50 3.78 -7.90
N GLU A 50 13.63 4.47 -7.98
CA GLU A 50 14.80 4.01 -8.75
C GLU A 50 15.29 2.64 -8.26
N PHE A 51 15.39 2.45 -6.94
CA PHE A 51 15.72 1.16 -6.35
C PHE A 51 14.72 0.04 -6.72
N GLN A 52 13.41 0.33 -6.67
CA GLN A 52 12.39 -0.63 -7.09
C GLN A 52 12.50 -0.99 -8.58
N GLU A 53 12.83 -0.02 -9.45
CA GLU A 53 13.03 -0.23 -10.89
C GLU A 53 14.27 -1.10 -11.18
N ILE A 54 15.39 -0.82 -10.51
CA ILE A 54 16.61 -1.63 -10.61
C ILE A 54 16.34 -3.07 -10.15
N THR A 55 15.66 -3.22 -9.01
CA THR A 55 15.30 -4.52 -8.44
C THR A 55 14.37 -5.30 -9.38
N LEU A 56 13.38 -4.65 -9.98
CA LEU A 56 12.51 -5.25 -10.99
C LEU A 56 13.27 -5.68 -12.24
N SER A 57 14.20 -4.85 -12.71
CA SER A 57 15.04 -5.19 -13.87
C SER A 57 15.91 -6.42 -13.58
N LEU A 58 16.52 -6.50 -12.40
CA LEU A 58 17.31 -7.65 -11.98
C LEU A 58 16.45 -8.92 -11.81
N PHE A 59 15.23 -8.76 -11.32
CA PHE A 59 14.29 -9.86 -11.22
C PHE A 59 13.91 -10.41 -12.60
N ASN A 60 13.55 -9.54 -13.54
CA ASN A 60 13.26 -9.94 -14.92
C ASN A 60 14.48 -10.60 -15.60
N ALA A 61 15.68 -10.05 -15.41
CA ALA A 61 16.92 -10.68 -15.89
C ALA A 61 17.13 -12.07 -15.28
N SER A 62 16.81 -12.25 -14.00
CA SER A 62 16.86 -13.56 -13.33
C SER A 62 15.87 -14.55 -13.94
N LEU A 63 14.62 -14.14 -14.18
CA LEU A 63 13.59 -14.96 -14.84
C LEU A 63 14.02 -15.41 -16.24
N ASN A 64 14.73 -14.54 -16.97
CA ASN A 64 15.20 -14.82 -18.33
C ASN A 64 16.54 -15.60 -18.38
N GLY A 65 17.16 -15.89 -17.23
CA GLY A 65 18.47 -16.55 -17.18
C GLY A 65 19.63 -15.65 -17.61
N GLU A 66 19.45 -14.34 -17.53
CA GLU A 66 20.43 -13.31 -17.89
C GLU A 66 21.26 -12.83 -16.69
N ALA A 67 20.74 -13.02 -15.47
CA ALA A 67 21.44 -12.70 -14.22
C ALA A 67 22.36 -13.85 -13.76
N ASP A 68 23.24 -13.55 -12.80
CA ASP A 68 24.07 -14.57 -12.14
C ASP A 68 23.17 -15.63 -11.46
N PRO A 69 23.45 -16.94 -11.61
CA PRO A 69 22.64 -18.01 -11.00
C PRO A 69 22.49 -17.89 -9.48
N GLU A 70 23.49 -17.37 -8.77
CA GLU A 70 23.38 -17.16 -7.32
C GLU A 70 22.34 -16.08 -7.02
N ILE A 71 22.38 -14.95 -7.72
CA ILE A 71 21.38 -13.87 -7.60
C ILE A 71 19.98 -14.39 -7.97
N ALA A 72 19.88 -15.11 -9.08
CA ALA A 72 18.63 -15.68 -9.54
C ALA A 72 18.02 -16.61 -8.46
N SER A 73 18.85 -17.45 -7.84
CA SER A 73 18.40 -18.36 -6.78
C SER A 73 17.89 -17.63 -5.54
N LEU A 74 18.45 -16.47 -5.18
CA LEU A 74 18.06 -15.73 -3.98
C LEU A 74 16.62 -15.21 -4.04
N ILE A 75 16.11 -14.87 -5.22
CA ILE A 75 14.83 -14.15 -5.32
C ILE A 75 13.62 -15.09 -5.22
N LEU A 76 13.76 -16.37 -5.60
CA LEU A 76 12.63 -17.31 -5.71
C LEU A 76 12.81 -18.63 -4.95
N ASN A 77 13.87 -18.80 -4.16
CA ASN A 77 14.19 -20.10 -3.55
C ASN A 77 13.16 -20.60 -2.52
N GLU A 78 12.40 -19.70 -1.91
CA GLU A 78 11.51 -20.05 -0.79
C GLU A 78 10.05 -20.29 -1.21
N LEU A 79 9.72 -20.08 -2.49
CA LEU A 79 8.36 -20.30 -2.99
C LEU A 79 8.13 -21.74 -3.45
N PRO A 80 6.91 -22.29 -3.23
CA PRO A 80 6.48 -23.51 -3.89
C PRO A 80 6.62 -23.41 -5.42
N GLU A 81 6.90 -24.52 -6.09
CA GLU A 81 7.15 -24.53 -7.56
C GLU A 81 6.04 -23.84 -8.38
N HIS A 82 4.77 -24.00 -7.96
CA HIS A 82 3.60 -23.41 -8.61
C HIS A 82 3.44 -21.89 -8.39
N GLN A 83 4.23 -21.30 -7.49
CA GLN A 83 4.30 -19.86 -7.22
C GLN A 83 5.68 -19.28 -7.56
N GLY A 84 6.67 -20.13 -7.83
CA GLY A 84 8.04 -19.74 -8.14
C GLY A 84 8.23 -19.30 -9.59
N TRP A 85 9.25 -19.85 -10.24
CA TRP A 85 9.74 -19.40 -11.55
C TRP A 85 8.69 -19.34 -12.65
N ASN A 86 7.93 -20.41 -12.86
CA ASN A 86 7.01 -20.50 -14.00
C ASN A 86 5.88 -19.47 -13.91
N TYR A 87 5.32 -19.29 -12.71
CA TYR A 87 4.30 -18.27 -12.47
C TYR A 87 4.80 -16.88 -12.86
N HIS A 88 6.00 -16.49 -12.42
CA HIS A 88 6.53 -15.16 -12.67
C HIS A 88 6.96 -14.94 -14.13
N LYS A 89 7.42 -15.99 -14.84
CA LYS A 89 7.78 -15.91 -16.27
C LYS A 89 6.59 -15.61 -17.18
N ASP A 90 5.39 -16.01 -16.77
CA ASP A 90 4.17 -15.79 -17.54
C ASP A 90 3.60 -14.37 -17.36
N LEU A 91 4.23 -13.52 -16.54
CA LEU A 91 3.78 -12.17 -16.24
C LEU A 91 4.54 -11.10 -17.03
N ASN A 92 3.82 -10.09 -17.49
CA ASN A 92 4.38 -8.87 -18.08
C ASN A 92 4.80 -7.88 -16.99
N LEU A 93 5.79 -8.27 -16.18
CA LEU A 93 6.24 -7.50 -15.02
C LEU A 93 6.99 -6.23 -15.44
N LYS A 94 6.28 -5.11 -15.39
CA LYS A 94 6.80 -3.78 -15.75
C LYS A 94 6.55 -2.73 -14.67
N ASP A 95 5.71 -3.05 -13.70
CA ASP A 95 5.23 -2.10 -12.71
C ASP A 95 5.95 -2.31 -11.38
N THR A 96 6.20 -1.20 -10.70
CA THR A 96 6.70 -1.14 -9.33
C THR A 96 5.56 -0.75 -8.40
N PRO A 97 5.67 -0.96 -7.07
CA PRO A 97 4.62 -0.60 -6.14
C PRO A 97 4.16 0.86 -6.29
N VAL A 98 2.84 1.07 -6.36
CA VAL A 98 2.27 2.41 -6.58
C VAL A 98 2.32 3.19 -5.27
N PHE A 99 1.87 2.58 -4.18
CA PHE A 99 1.95 3.16 -2.86
C PHE A 99 2.65 2.24 -1.85
N PHE A 100 3.45 2.85 -1.00
CA PHE A 100 4.25 2.15 -0.01
C PHE A 100 4.49 3.02 1.23
N ARG A 101 4.89 2.37 2.32
CA ARG A 101 5.39 3.02 3.54
C ARG A 101 6.79 2.54 3.83
N THR A 102 7.65 3.42 4.30
CA THR A 102 8.93 3.05 4.88
C THR A 102 8.82 2.93 6.39
N ASP A 103 9.38 1.86 6.93
CA ASP A 103 9.67 1.78 8.35
C ASP A 103 11.12 2.24 8.54
N GLU A 104 11.33 3.27 9.37
CA GLU A 104 12.63 3.90 9.59
C GLU A 104 12.97 3.92 11.08
N VAL A 105 14.13 3.37 11.44
CA VAL A 105 14.60 3.37 12.85
C VAL A 105 15.00 4.76 13.32
N ILE A 106 15.56 5.56 12.40
CA ILE A 106 15.78 7.00 12.48
C ILE A 106 15.60 7.55 11.07
N PRO A 107 15.29 8.85 10.89
CA PRO A 107 15.12 9.41 9.57
C PRO A 107 16.30 9.15 8.62
N GLY A 108 16.03 8.55 7.47
CA GLY A 108 16.99 8.15 6.46
C GLY A 108 17.57 6.73 6.63
N LYS A 109 17.18 5.99 7.67
CA LYS A 109 17.58 4.59 7.90
C LYS A 109 16.38 3.67 7.78
N ILE A 110 16.09 3.29 6.54
CA ILE A 110 14.98 2.40 6.17
C ILE A 110 15.34 0.96 6.57
N CYS A 111 14.48 0.32 7.35
CA CYS A 111 14.56 -1.11 7.66
C CYS A 111 13.61 -1.94 6.79
N GLU A 112 12.53 -1.34 6.30
CA GLU A 112 11.54 -2.02 5.46
C GLU A 112 10.77 -1.01 4.58
N ILE A 113 10.38 -1.45 3.39
CA ILE A 113 9.44 -0.80 2.48
C ILE A 113 8.24 -1.75 2.35
N GLN A 114 7.08 -1.36 2.87
CA GLN A 114 5.87 -2.19 2.89
C GLN A 114 4.87 -1.74 1.82
N CYS A 115 4.36 -2.69 1.04
CA CYS A 115 3.46 -2.45 -0.09
C CYS A 115 2.28 -3.44 -0.11
N PRO A 116 1.02 -3.00 0.05
CA PRO A 116 0.55 -1.76 0.62
C PRO A 116 0.71 -1.78 2.14
N ALA A 117 0.94 -0.61 2.71
CA ALA A 117 1.19 -0.50 4.14
C ALA A 117 -0.10 -0.55 4.98
N SER A 118 0.08 -0.94 6.24
CA SER A 118 -0.92 -0.86 7.31
C SER A 118 -0.94 0.52 7.98
N LEU A 119 -1.90 0.76 8.88
CA LEU A 119 -2.02 1.96 9.73
C LEU A 119 -2.39 3.25 8.98
N TRP A 120 -2.79 3.14 7.72
CA TRP A 120 -3.20 4.30 6.93
C TRP A 120 -4.49 4.91 7.44
N GLY A 121 -5.44 4.09 7.89
CA GLY A 121 -6.68 4.58 8.50
C GLY A 121 -6.41 5.33 9.81
N ILE A 122 -5.51 4.82 10.64
CA ILE A 122 -5.08 5.42 11.90
C ILE A 122 -4.33 6.72 11.65
N CYS A 123 -3.44 6.77 10.66
CA CYS A 123 -2.77 8.01 10.26
C CYS A 123 -3.80 9.10 9.88
N ASP A 124 -4.83 8.71 9.13
CA ASP A 124 -5.92 9.60 8.74
C ASP A 124 -6.81 10.00 9.94
N GLN A 125 -7.10 9.07 10.87
CA GLN A 125 -7.78 9.38 12.14
C GLN A 125 -7.00 10.41 12.95
N LEU A 126 -5.70 10.21 13.11
CA LEU A 126 -4.82 11.10 13.85
C LEU A 126 -4.77 12.50 13.24
N TYR A 127 -4.75 12.63 11.91
CA TYR A 127 -4.83 13.92 11.24
C TYR A 127 -6.10 14.69 11.64
N HIS A 128 -7.25 14.02 11.64
CA HIS A 128 -8.52 14.64 12.05
C HIS A 128 -8.58 14.91 13.56
N PHE A 129 -8.05 14.02 14.37
CA PHE A 129 -7.91 14.21 15.82
C PHE A 129 -7.12 15.48 16.14
N TYR A 130 -5.92 15.64 15.57
CA TYR A 130 -5.09 16.81 15.81
C TYR A 130 -5.80 18.09 15.38
N LYS A 131 -6.46 18.09 14.22
CA LYS A 131 -7.26 19.22 13.75
C LYS A 131 -8.43 19.54 14.68
N HIS A 132 -9.13 18.53 15.21
CA HIS A 132 -10.28 18.72 16.10
C HIS A 132 -9.87 19.38 17.43
N PHE A 133 -8.76 18.95 18.02
CA PHE A 133 -8.25 19.48 19.28
C PHE A 133 -7.37 20.74 19.12
N GLY A 134 -7.34 21.34 17.92
CA GLY A 134 -6.69 22.62 17.67
C GLY A 134 -5.16 22.56 17.59
N PHE A 135 -4.59 21.37 17.36
CA PHE A 135 -3.16 21.24 17.10
C PHE A 135 -2.82 21.74 15.70
N GLU A 136 -1.70 22.43 15.57
CA GLU A 136 -1.20 22.92 14.29
C GLU A 136 -0.53 21.79 13.51
N ILE A 137 -1.02 21.53 12.30
CA ILE A 137 -0.43 20.58 11.36
C ILE A 137 0.20 21.40 10.23
N THR A 138 1.52 21.62 10.30
CA THR A 138 2.25 22.44 9.33
C THR A 138 2.89 21.61 8.22
N SER A 139 3.08 20.32 8.44
CA SER A 139 3.78 19.43 7.50
C SER A 139 2.92 18.90 6.36
N PHE A 140 1.59 18.87 6.55
CA PHE A 140 0.65 18.28 5.60
C PHE A 140 -0.60 19.14 5.47
N ASN A 141 -0.96 19.46 4.23
CA ASN A 141 -2.08 20.35 3.92
C ASN A 141 -3.41 19.59 3.75
N LYS A 142 -3.32 18.27 3.62
CA LYS A 142 -4.39 17.32 3.29
C LYS A 142 -4.26 16.10 4.20
N SER A 143 -5.37 15.41 4.42
CA SER A 143 -5.35 14.10 5.10
C SER A 143 -4.71 13.06 4.18
N LEU A 144 -4.30 11.92 4.74
CA LEU A 144 -3.71 10.85 3.96
C LEU A 144 -4.72 10.30 2.94
N SER A 145 -6.00 10.19 3.30
CA SER A 145 -7.06 9.74 2.41
C SER A 145 -7.26 10.67 1.22
N GLU A 146 -7.22 11.99 1.45
CA GLU A 146 -7.37 12.99 0.39
C GLU A 146 -6.16 12.96 -0.56
N SER A 147 -4.94 12.99 -0.01
CA SER A 147 -3.71 12.88 -0.80
C SER A 147 -3.63 11.58 -1.59
N PHE A 148 -4.04 10.46 -0.99
CA PHE A 148 -4.09 9.16 -1.67
C PHE A 148 -5.08 9.17 -2.84
N SER A 149 -6.29 9.69 -2.64
CA SER A 149 -7.31 9.75 -3.69
C SER A 149 -6.88 10.60 -4.87
N ASP A 150 -6.26 11.75 -4.61
CA ASP A 150 -5.70 12.62 -5.65
C ASP A 150 -4.58 11.92 -6.43
N ALA A 151 -3.63 11.33 -5.70
CA ALA A 151 -2.48 10.64 -6.30
C ALA A 151 -2.92 9.43 -7.13
N LEU A 152 -3.89 8.63 -6.66
CA LEU A 152 -4.39 7.49 -7.40
C LEU A 152 -5.14 7.92 -8.66
N THR A 153 -5.99 8.95 -8.55
CA THR A 153 -6.72 9.48 -9.72
C THR A 153 -5.75 10.01 -10.78
N GLN A 154 -4.70 10.72 -10.34
CA GLN A 154 -3.64 11.20 -11.23
C GLN A 154 -2.87 10.02 -11.86
N TYR A 155 -2.49 9.03 -11.07
CA TYR A 155 -1.75 7.85 -11.53
C TYR A 155 -2.54 7.04 -12.58
N MET A 156 -3.83 6.81 -12.34
CA MET A 156 -4.66 5.99 -13.22
C MET A 156 -5.07 6.72 -14.52
N GLY A 157 -5.06 8.06 -14.54
CA GLY A 157 -5.53 8.87 -15.67
C GLY A 157 -7.02 8.70 -16.03
N THR A 158 -7.71 7.80 -15.34
CA THR A 158 -9.11 7.44 -15.49
C THR A 158 -9.71 7.23 -14.10
N PRO A 159 -11.04 7.31 -13.93
CA PRO A 159 -11.66 7.08 -12.63
C PRO A 159 -11.29 5.69 -12.08
N PRO A 160 -10.63 5.60 -10.91
CA PRO A 160 -10.25 4.32 -10.32
C PRO A 160 -11.47 3.59 -9.78
N LEU A 161 -11.62 2.33 -10.18
CA LEU A 161 -12.56 1.35 -9.64
C LEU A 161 -11.74 0.27 -8.93
N ILE A 162 -11.85 0.24 -7.61
CA ILE A 162 -10.86 -0.41 -6.76
C ILE A 162 -11.41 -1.71 -6.19
N HIS A 163 -10.63 -2.78 -6.26
CA HIS A 163 -10.81 -3.92 -5.37
C HIS A 163 -9.67 -3.97 -4.37
N HIS A 164 -9.98 -3.66 -3.12
CA HIS A 164 -9.04 -3.78 -2.00
C HIS A 164 -9.31 -5.09 -1.25
N LEU A 165 -8.40 -6.05 -1.41
CA LEU A 165 -8.41 -7.35 -0.75
C LEU A 165 -7.95 -7.18 0.71
N THR A 166 -8.91 -7.26 1.64
CA THR A 166 -8.69 -6.91 3.06
C THR A 166 -8.36 -8.11 3.95
N ASP A 167 -8.51 -9.33 3.47
CA ASP A 167 -8.48 -10.55 4.30
C ASP A 167 -7.13 -10.82 4.96
N HIS A 168 -6.04 -10.34 4.34
CA HIS A 168 -4.68 -10.45 4.84
C HIS A 168 -4.18 -9.17 5.52
N SER A 169 -5.06 -8.22 5.81
CA SER A 169 -4.69 -7.04 6.60
C SER A 169 -4.48 -7.41 8.06
N SER A 170 -3.39 -6.92 8.67
CA SER A 170 -3.14 -7.06 10.10
C SER A 170 -4.18 -6.31 10.96
N ILE A 171 -4.82 -5.27 10.40
CA ILE A 171 -5.83 -4.45 11.08
C ILE A 171 -7.00 -4.20 10.12
N PRO A 172 -7.92 -5.16 9.91
CA PRO A 172 -8.95 -5.03 8.88
C PRO A 172 -9.89 -3.83 9.06
N HIS A 173 -10.17 -3.42 10.30
CA HIS A 173 -11.02 -2.25 10.57
C HIS A 173 -10.34 -0.93 10.18
N ASP A 174 -9.03 -0.82 10.33
CA ASP A 174 -8.22 0.31 9.86
C ASP A 174 -8.35 0.49 8.35
N VAL A 175 -8.23 -0.63 7.62
CA VAL A 175 -8.37 -0.63 6.16
C VAL A 175 -9.78 -0.23 5.73
N ARG A 176 -10.81 -0.80 6.38
CA ARG A 176 -12.21 -0.44 6.09
C ARG A 176 -12.47 1.03 6.37
N PHE A 177 -11.93 1.56 7.47
CA PHE A 177 -12.02 2.99 7.77
C PHE A 177 -11.38 3.83 6.68
N PHE A 178 -10.15 3.49 6.26
CA PHE A 178 -9.44 4.21 5.20
C PHE A 178 -10.19 4.16 3.86
N ILE A 179 -10.80 3.01 3.51
CA ILE A 179 -11.69 2.89 2.35
C ILE A 179 -12.84 3.90 2.47
N GLN A 180 -13.52 3.99 3.61
CA GLN A 180 -14.61 4.95 3.79
C GLN A 180 -14.15 6.41 3.68
N GLN A 181 -12.96 6.75 4.19
CA GLN A 181 -12.43 8.11 4.06
C GLN A 181 -12.11 8.44 2.61
N THR A 182 -11.41 7.56 1.90
CA THR A 182 -11.08 7.78 0.48
C THR A 182 -12.31 7.84 -0.42
N ARG A 183 -13.40 7.12 -0.09
CA ARG A 183 -14.71 7.25 -0.77
C ARG A 183 -15.31 8.65 -0.67
N LYS A 184 -15.12 9.37 0.46
CA LYS A 184 -15.54 10.78 0.59
C LYS A 184 -14.83 11.69 -0.40
N HIS A 185 -13.68 11.26 -0.91
CA HIS A 185 -12.87 11.97 -1.92
C HIS A 185 -13.06 11.38 -3.33
N GLY A 186 -14.14 10.64 -3.57
CA GLY A 186 -14.58 10.25 -4.91
C GLY A 186 -14.06 8.91 -5.43
N LEU A 187 -13.23 8.20 -4.68
CA LEU A 187 -12.86 6.82 -5.04
C LEU A 187 -14.05 5.88 -4.91
N LYS A 188 -14.07 4.83 -5.73
CA LYS A 188 -15.13 3.83 -5.74
C LYS A 188 -14.56 2.43 -5.55
N TYR A 189 -15.20 1.64 -4.71
CA TYR A 189 -14.73 0.32 -4.33
C TYR A 189 -15.75 -0.77 -4.62
N PHE A 190 -15.27 -1.92 -5.08
CA PHE A 190 -16.06 -3.15 -5.08
C PHE A 190 -16.52 -3.46 -3.66
N THR A 191 -17.72 -4.05 -3.53
CA THR A 191 -18.49 -4.30 -2.28
C THR A 191 -19.12 -3.08 -1.61
N TYR A 192 -18.62 -1.86 -1.85
CA TYR A 192 -19.14 -0.64 -1.20
C TYR A 192 -19.97 0.26 -2.12
N ASP A 193 -19.62 0.32 -3.40
CA ASP A 193 -20.19 1.27 -4.35
C ASP A 193 -21.03 0.59 -5.43
N LYS A 194 -22.24 1.13 -5.65
CA LYS A 194 -23.16 0.60 -6.65
C LYS A 194 -22.54 0.67 -8.05
N GLY A 195 -22.61 -0.45 -8.77
CA GLY A 195 -22.11 -0.56 -10.14
C GLY A 195 -20.61 -0.87 -10.24
N VAL A 196 -19.91 -0.99 -9.11
CA VAL A 196 -18.56 -1.56 -9.09
C VAL A 196 -18.67 -3.06 -8.91
N THR A 197 -18.08 -3.82 -9.83
CA THR A 197 -18.09 -5.28 -9.87
C THR A 197 -16.65 -5.78 -9.88
N PRO A 198 -16.37 -7.04 -9.52
CA PRO A 198 -15.01 -7.54 -9.51
C PRO A 198 -14.36 -7.55 -10.91
N TYR A 199 -15.19 -7.52 -11.97
CA TYR A 199 -14.80 -7.56 -13.39
C TYR A 199 -14.52 -6.20 -14.01
N ASN A 200 -14.98 -5.11 -13.38
CA ASN A 200 -14.73 -3.74 -13.88
C ASN A 200 -13.75 -2.94 -13.01
N CYS A 201 -13.18 -3.57 -11.97
CA CYS A 201 -12.12 -2.97 -11.20
C CYS A 201 -10.86 -2.85 -12.05
N ASN A 202 -10.32 -1.64 -12.17
CA ASN A 202 -9.09 -1.34 -12.90
C ASN A 202 -7.89 -1.11 -11.98
N PHE A 203 -8.09 -1.11 -10.66
CA PHE A 203 -7.02 -1.01 -9.67
C PHE A 203 -7.19 -2.04 -8.56
N ILE A 204 -6.22 -2.91 -8.37
CA ILE A 204 -6.27 -4.00 -7.39
C ILE A 204 -5.25 -3.76 -6.28
N ARG A 205 -5.67 -3.89 -5.02
CA ARG A 205 -4.82 -3.74 -3.85
C ARG A 205 -4.93 -4.98 -2.97
N ALA A 206 -3.80 -5.50 -2.49
CA ALA A 206 -3.77 -6.55 -1.47
C ALA A 206 -2.56 -6.36 -0.58
N HIS A 207 -2.69 -6.67 0.71
CA HIS A 207 -1.65 -6.44 1.72
C HIS A 207 -0.42 -7.34 1.63
N ILE A 208 -0.52 -8.45 0.90
CA ILE A 208 0.56 -9.40 0.66
C ILE A 208 0.36 -10.04 -0.72
N PHE A 209 1.43 -10.55 -1.31
CA PHE A 209 1.42 -11.26 -2.59
C PHE A 209 0.45 -12.45 -2.57
N MET A 210 0.43 -13.23 -1.50
CA MET A 210 -0.47 -14.37 -1.36
C MET A 210 -1.96 -13.99 -1.41
N GLY A 211 -2.30 -12.76 -1.03
CA GLY A 211 -3.65 -12.23 -1.14
C GLY A 211 -4.09 -12.01 -2.59
N LEU A 212 -3.15 -11.67 -3.48
CA LEU A 212 -3.42 -11.55 -4.93
C LEU A 212 -3.66 -12.92 -5.56
N TRP A 213 -2.95 -13.94 -5.09
CA TRP A 213 -3.04 -15.30 -5.62
C TRP A 213 -4.29 -16.06 -5.15
N THR A 214 -4.68 -15.86 -3.89
CA THR A 214 -5.86 -16.51 -3.28
C THR A 214 -7.18 -15.83 -3.63
N ASP A 215 -7.14 -14.71 -4.35
CA ASP A 215 -8.34 -14.03 -4.80
C ASP A 215 -9.14 -14.89 -5.80
N ASN A 216 -10.46 -14.89 -5.64
CA ASN A 216 -11.38 -15.67 -6.51
C ASN A 216 -11.31 -15.25 -7.98
N TYR A 217 -10.77 -14.07 -8.29
CA TYR A 217 -10.66 -13.51 -9.62
C TYR A 217 -9.21 -13.46 -10.12
N ALA A 218 -8.26 -14.12 -9.42
CA ALA A 218 -6.83 -14.00 -9.70
C ALA A 218 -6.47 -14.31 -11.16
N SER A 219 -6.92 -15.45 -11.71
CA SER A 219 -6.57 -15.86 -13.07
C SER A 219 -7.00 -14.84 -14.14
N GLU A 220 -8.26 -14.38 -14.10
CA GLU A 220 -8.77 -13.39 -15.04
C GLU A 220 -8.03 -12.05 -14.90
N ARG A 221 -7.71 -11.65 -13.66
CA ARG A 221 -6.97 -10.41 -13.42
C ARG A 221 -5.54 -10.46 -13.92
N LEU A 222 -4.86 -11.60 -13.78
CA LEU A 222 -3.51 -11.76 -14.31
C LEU A 222 -3.51 -11.67 -15.85
N GLU A 223 -4.51 -12.26 -16.52
CA GLU A 223 -4.70 -12.09 -17.96
C GLU A 223 -4.92 -10.61 -18.33
N GLN A 224 -5.79 -9.92 -17.60
CA GLN A 224 -6.04 -8.49 -17.82
C GLN A 224 -4.81 -7.63 -17.54
N TYR A 225 -4.01 -7.98 -16.53
CA TYR A 225 -2.75 -7.30 -16.21
C TYR A 225 -1.73 -7.45 -17.32
N ASN A 226 -1.55 -8.67 -17.82
CA ASN A 226 -0.66 -8.95 -18.95
C ASN A 226 -1.08 -8.19 -20.21
N ALA A 227 -2.39 -8.04 -20.44
CA ALA A 227 -2.95 -7.22 -21.52
C ALA A 227 -2.86 -5.70 -21.27
N GLY A 228 -2.48 -5.27 -20.06
CA GLY A 228 -2.36 -3.85 -19.68
C GLY A 228 -3.70 -3.16 -19.38
N ASN A 229 -4.74 -3.92 -19.04
CA ASN A 229 -6.09 -3.40 -18.79
C ASN A 229 -6.34 -3.04 -17.31
N ILE A 230 -5.56 -3.59 -16.38
CA ILE A 230 -5.66 -3.30 -14.95
C ILE A 230 -4.29 -3.02 -14.36
N ASN A 231 -4.29 -2.28 -13.26
CA ASN A 231 -3.09 -1.98 -12.48
C ASN A 231 -3.18 -2.62 -11.10
N TYR A 232 -2.05 -3.06 -10.59
CA TYR A 232 -1.91 -3.50 -9.20
C TYR A 232 -1.15 -2.45 -8.39
N ASP A 233 -1.57 -2.24 -7.14
CA ASP A 233 -0.82 -1.42 -6.19
C ASP A 233 0.49 -2.12 -5.78
N LEU A 234 0.39 -3.36 -5.32
CA LEU A 234 1.51 -4.31 -5.18
C LEU A 234 1.51 -5.17 -6.45
N PRO A 235 2.53 -5.09 -7.32
CA PRO A 235 2.61 -5.94 -8.51
C PRO A 235 2.40 -7.42 -8.17
N PRO A 236 1.83 -8.24 -9.07
CA PRO A 236 1.52 -9.64 -8.81
C PRO A 236 2.78 -10.53 -8.87
N ALA A 237 3.87 -10.06 -8.26
CA ALA A 237 5.15 -10.73 -8.11
C ALA A 237 5.57 -10.70 -6.64
N ILE A 238 6.19 -11.78 -6.18
CA ILE A 238 6.68 -11.89 -4.80
C ILE A 238 7.76 -10.85 -4.46
N LEU A 239 8.45 -10.33 -5.48
CA LEU A 239 9.62 -9.48 -5.37
C LEU A 239 9.52 -8.37 -4.32
N PHE A 240 8.39 -7.67 -4.27
CA PHE A 240 8.20 -6.51 -3.38
C PHE A 240 7.55 -6.84 -2.03
N ASP A 241 7.29 -8.13 -1.78
CA ASP A 241 6.80 -8.67 -0.50
C ASP A 241 7.92 -9.37 0.29
N GLU A 242 9.14 -9.44 -0.27
CA GLU A 242 10.29 -10.14 0.27
C GLU A 242 11.32 -9.21 0.92
N LYS A 243 12.10 -9.74 1.87
CA LYS A 243 13.21 -8.99 2.47
C LYS A 243 14.52 -9.15 1.70
N MET A 244 14.62 -10.16 0.85
CA MET A 244 15.82 -10.44 0.08
C MET A 244 16.21 -9.30 -0.85
N LEU A 245 15.24 -8.48 -1.28
CA LEU A 245 15.49 -7.32 -2.12
C LEU A 245 16.45 -6.29 -1.49
N TYR A 246 16.50 -6.20 -0.15
CA TYR A 246 17.41 -5.27 0.56
C TYR A 246 18.88 -5.71 0.55
N MET A 247 19.15 -6.94 0.11
CA MET A 247 20.51 -7.46 -0.06
C MET A 247 21.06 -7.19 -1.46
N LEU A 248 20.21 -6.75 -2.39
CA LEU A 248 20.58 -6.45 -3.76
C LEU A 248 21.19 -5.04 -3.86
N PRO A 249 22.17 -4.84 -4.76
CA PRO A 249 22.92 -3.59 -4.87
C PRO A 249 22.08 -2.38 -5.26
#